data_AF-A0A1Z4I594-F1
#
_entry.id   AF-A0A1Z4I594-F1
#
_cell.length_a   1.000
_cell.length_b   1.000
_cell.length_c   1.000
_cell.angle_alpha   90.00
_cell.angle_beta   90.00
_cell.angle_gamma   90.00
#
_symmetry.space_group_name_H-M   'P 1'
#
loop_
_entity.id
_entity.type
_entity.pdbx_description
1 polymer ?
#
loop_
_entity_poly.entity_id
_entity_poly.type
_entity_poly.pdbx_seq_one_letter_code
_entity_poly.pdbx_strand_id
1 'polypeptide(L)' 'MTTNKDTLLFRLVAKSIKYFLLMLFGFAIVYVISTVLGTVHINSMLVAILQAVFGPLAVILLCLITIMVIVESVR' A
#
# COMPACT_ATOMS: atom_id res chain seq x y z
N MET A 1 -30.37 -12.59 5.52
CA MET A 1 -29.29 -13.25 6.28
C MET A 1 -28.00 -13.32 5.44
N THR A 2 -27.26 -12.22 5.25
CA THR A 2 -25.94 -12.21 4.57
C THR A 2 -24.94 -11.19 5.16
N THR A 3 -25.16 -10.69 6.37
CA THR A 3 -24.43 -9.56 6.98
C THR A 3 -22.99 -9.85 7.44
N ASN A 4 -22.49 -11.09 7.38
CA ASN A 4 -21.17 -11.43 7.95
C ASN A 4 -19.98 -11.32 6.98
N LYS A 5 -20.21 -11.23 5.66
CA LYS A 5 -19.12 -11.22 4.66
C LYS A 5 -18.53 -9.81 4.45
N ASP A 6 -19.36 -8.78 4.58
CA ASP A 6 -18.94 -7.37 4.40
C ASP A 6 -17.94 -6.94 5.48
N THR A 7 -18.19 -7.31 6.75
CA THR A 7 -17.30 -6.99 7.86
C THR A 7 -15.91 -7.60 7.69
N LEU A 8 -15.82 -8.80 7.11
CA LEU A 8 -14.53 -9.45 6.86
C LEU A 8 -13.77 -8.78 5.72
N LEU A 9 -14.44 -8.43 4.62
CA LEU A 9 -13.83 -7.70 3.50
C LEU A 9 -13.37 -6.29 3.91
N PHE A 10 -14.23 -5.55 4.60
CA PHE A 10 -13.90 -4.22 5.15
C PHE A 10 -12.68 -4.29 6.08
N ARG A 11 -12.64 -5.31 6.97
CA ARG A 11 -11.53 -5.53 7.87
C ARG A 11 -10.25 -5.93 7.13
N LEU A 12 -10.35 -6.69 6.03
CA LEU A 12 -9.21 -7.09 5.20
C LEU A 12 -8.62 -5.89 4.44
N VAL A 13 -9.47 -5.00 3.91
CA VAL A 13 -9.06 -3.76 3.24
C VAL A 13 -8.41 -2.81 4.23
N ALA A 14 -9.05 -2.55 5.37
CA ALA A 14 -8.50 -1.70 6.43
C ALA A 14 -7.15 -2.23 6.95
N LYS A 15 -7.04 -3.55 7.10
CA LYS A 15 -5.78 -4.20 7.52
C LYS A 15 -4.71 -4.10 6.42
N SER A 16 -5.07 -4.28 5.15
CA SER A 16 -4.15 -4.13 4.01
C SER A 16 -3.63 -2.71 3.88
N ILE A 17 -4.51 -1.70 3.99
CA ILE A 17 -4.12 -0.27 4.01
C ILE A 17 -3.16 0.01 5.17
N LYS A 18 -3.44 -0.50 6.37
CA LYS A 18 -2.56 -0.32 7.53
C LYS A 18 -1.16 -0.90 7.27
N TYR A 19 -1.07 -2.13 6.76
CA TYR A 19 0.21 -2.75 6.44
C TYR A 19 0.93 -2.03 5.30
N PHE A 20 0.19 -1.53 4.31
CA PHE A 20 0.75 -0.76 3.21
C PHE A 20 1.39 0.55 3.67
N LEU A 21 0.69 1.31 4.52
CA LEU A 21 1.23 2.51 5.16
C LEU A 21 2.47 2.21 6.00
N LEU A 22 2.47 1.09 6.72
CA LEU A 22 3.62 0.66 7.53
C LEU A 22 4.83 0.31 6.65
N MET A 23 4.61 -0.37 5.53
CA MET A 23 5.63 -0.69 4.55
C MET A 23 6.20 0.57 3.90
N LEU A 24 5.34 1.51 3.52
CA LEU A 24 5.71 2.84 3.03
C LEU A 24 6.57 3.61 4.02
N PHE A 25 6.19 3.59 5.29
CA PHE A 25 6.92 4.27 6.35
C PHE A 25 8.32 3.67 6.53
N GLY A 26 8.44 2.34 6.54
CA GLY A 26 9.73 1.66 6.56
C GLY A 26 10.60 2.04 5.35
N PHE A 27 9.99 2.10 4.17
CA PHE A 27 10.71 2.50 2.96
C PHE A 27 11.17 3.97 3.00
N ALA A 28 10.32 4.87 3.49
CA ALA A 28 10.65 6.27 3.69
C ALA A 28 11.83 6.45 4.66
N ILE A 29 11.89 5.65 5.74
CA ILE A 29 13.02 5.66 6.68
C ILE A 29 14.31 5.26 5.96
N VAL A 30 14.32 4.15 5.21
CA VAL A 30 15.52 3.69 4.49
C VAL A 30 15.98 4.72 3.45
N TYR A 31 15.03 5.38 2.77
CA TYR A 31 15.31 6.47 1.85
C TYR A 31 15.98 7.66 2.55
N VAL A 32 15.42 8.13 3.68
CA VAL A 32 16.00 9.24 4.45
C VAL A 32 17.40 8.89 4.94
N ILE A 33 17.61 7.68 5.47
CA ILE A 33 18.94 7.22 5.91
C ILE A 33 19.93 7.20 4.74
N SER A 34 19.52 6.71 3.56
CA SER A 34 20.37 6.71 2.36
C SER A 34 20.70 8.12 1.86
N THR A 35 19.73 9.04 1.90
CA THR A 35 19.98 10.45 1.55
C THR A 35 20.98 11.13 2.50
N VAL A 36 20.89 10.85 3.80
CA VAL A 36 21.80 11.41 4.82
C VAL A 36 23.21 10.85 4.70
N LEU A 37 23.35 9.58 4.28
CA LEU A 37 24.65 8.96 4.00
C LEU A 37 25.31 9.49 2.71
N GLY A 38 24.63 10.32 1.93
CA GLY A 38 25.19 10.92 0.70
C GLY A 38 25.41 9.91 -0.44
N THR A 39 24.84 8.71 -0.34
CA THR A 39 24.97 7.65 -1.35
C THR A 39 23.97 7.86 -2.49
N VAL A 40 24.23 8.88 -3.32
CA VAL A 40 23.36 9.29 -4.45
C VAL A 40 23.06 8.12 -5.41
N HIS A 41 24.02 7.21 -5.61
CA HIS A 41 23.85 6.01 -6.45
C HIS A 41 22.91 4.96 -5.83
N ILE A 42 22.91 4.82 -4.51
CA ILE A 42 21.99 3.88 -3.84
C ILE A 42 20.58 4.45 -3.88
N ASN A 43 20.46 5.77 -3.77
CA ASN A 43 19.19 6.47 -3.77
C ASN A 43 18.42 6.31 -5.09
N SER A 44 19.10 6.40 -6.24
CA SER A 44 18.47 6.22 -7.55
C SER A 44 17.97 4.80 -7.78
N MET A 45 18.76 3.80 -7.37
CA MET A 45 18.37 2.39 -7.45
C MET A 45 17.19 2.09 -6.52
N LEU A 46 17.20 2.67 -5.31
CA LEU A 46 16.14 2.51 -4.32
C LEU A 46 14.83 3.15 -4.77
N VAL A 47 14.88 4.32 -5.42
CA VAL A 47 13.70 4.97 -6.02
C VAL A 47 13.14 4.15 -7.19
N ALA A 48 14.00 3.58 -8.04
CA ALA A 48 13.57 2.73 -9.14
C ALA A 48 12.85 1.45 -8.64
N ILE A 49 13.41 0.81 -7.62
CA ILE A 49 12.78 -0.35 -6.95
C ILE A 49 11.49 0.08 -6.28
N LEU A 50 11.46 1.25 -5.63
CA LEU A 50 10.26 1.79 -5.03
C LEU A 50 9.18 1.96 -6.08
N GLN A 51 9.43 2.66 -7.19
CA GLN A 51 8.45 2.81 -8.28
C GLN A 51 7.98 1.46 -8.83
N ALA A 52 8.89 0.50 -9.02
CA ALA A 52 8.57 -0.82 -9.55
C ALA A 52 7.67 -1.63 -8.61
N VAL A 53 7.82 -1.46 -7.28
CA VAL A 53 7.00 -2.10 -6.26
C VAL A 53 5.72 -1.31 -5.99
N PHE A 54 5.78 0.01 -6.05
CA PHE A 54 4.69 0.91 -5.72
C PHE A 54 3.57 0.87 -6.76
N GLY A 55 3.92 0.76 -8.04
CA GLY A 55 2.94 0.61 -9.13
C GLY A 55 1.98 -0.56 -8.91
N PRO A 56 2.45 -1.81 -8.86
CA PRO A 56 1.58 -2.96 -8.66
C PRO A 56 0.87 -2.94 -7.30
N LEU A 57 1.52 -2.50 -6.23
CA LEU A 57 0.85 -2.37 -4.93
C LEU A 57 -0.28 -1.35 -4.94
N ALA A 58 -0.08 -0.19 -5.56
CA ALA A 58 -1.12 0.82 -5.71
C ALA A 58 -2.30 0.29 -6.52
N VAL A 59 -2.04 -0.43 -7.62
CA VAL A 59 -3.09 -1.05 -8.44
C VAL A 59 -3.88 -2.09 -7.65
N ILE A 60 -3.21 -2.96 -6.89
CA ILE A 60 -3.86 -3.98 -6.04
C ILE A 60 -4.75 -3.29 -4.99
N LEU A 61 -4.24 -2.23 -4.35
CA LEU A 61 -5.00 -1.45 -3.36
C LEU A 61 -6.22 -0.76 -3.98
N LEU A 62 -6.03 -0.11 -5.12
CA LEU A 62 -7.10 0.61 -5.81
C LEU A 62 -8.19 -0.36 -6.27
N CYS A 63 -7.80 -1.55 -6.73
CA CYS A 63 -8.72 -2.64 -7.04
C CYS A 63 -9.51 -3.10 -5.79
N LEU A 64 -8.83 -3.29 -4.65
CA LEU A 64 -9.47 -3.67 -3.39
C LEU A 64 -10.46 -2.59 -2.89
N ILE A 65 -10.09 -1.31 -3.01
CA ILE A 65 -10.94 -0.17 -2.65
C ILE A 65 -12.15 -0.10 -3.59
N THR A 66 -11.95 -0.33 -4.90
CA THR A 66 -13.05 -0.31 -5.88
C THR A 66 -14.08 -1.39 -5.58
N ILE A 67 -13.62 -2.62 -5.30
CA ILE A 67 -14.49 -3.73 -4.90
C ILE A 67 -15.26 -3.37 -3.62
N MET A 68 -14.60 -2.73 -2.66
CA MET A 68 -15.23 -2.28 -1.41
C MET A 68 -16.33 -1.24 -1.66
N VAL A 69 -16.04 -0.20 -2.45
CA VAL A 69 -17.02 0.85 -2.80
C VAL A 69 -18.22 0.27 -3.54
N ILE A 70 -18.01 -0.68 -4.46
CA ILE A 70 -19.10 -1.34 -5.19
C ILE A 70 -19.96 -2.17 -4.22
N VAL A 71 -19.35 -2.94 -3.31
CA VAL A 71 -20.07 -3.73 -2.31
C VAL A 71 -20.87 -2.83 -1.37
N GLU A 72 -20.29 -1.72 -0.93
CA GLU A 72 -20.96 -0.76 -0.04
C GLU A 72 -22.09 0.01 -0.77
N SER A 73 -21.95 0.27 -2.06
CA SER A 73 -22.98 0.97 -2.87
C SER A 73 -24.12 0.06 -3.34
N VAL A 74 -23.94 -1.27 -3.35
CA VAL A 74 -24.99 -2.25 -3.67
C VAL A 74 -25.85 -2.58 -2.44
N ARG A 75 -25.35 -2.29 -1.23
CA ARG A 75 -26.11 -2.36 0.02
C ARG A 75 -27.03 -1.14 0.17
#